data_AF-A0A2A8S7K3-F1
#
_entry.id   AF-A0A2A8S7K3-F1
#
_cell.length_a   1.000
_cell.length_b   1.000
_cell.length_c   1.000
_cell.angle_alpha   90.00
_cell.angle_beta   90.00
_cell.angle_gamma   90.00
#
_symmetry.space_group_name_H-M   'P 1'
#
loop_
_entity.id
_entity.type
_entity.pdbx_description
1 polymer ?
#
loop_
_entity_poly.entity_id
_entity_poly.type
_entity_poly.pdbx_seq_one_letter_code
_entity_poly.pdbx_strand_id
1 'polypeptide(L)'
;MKKSTIISCIIFVTVVLIGSGSYYMMTKMNISKQVTSPPEPPKDAQTAAIYQSIHEQHELLNKLVCYDQYKNWTPSSSLWTEHDAALKQIEEQFLQYTPAVEGALQKDFQNIVSYTKQAREERRATTLVEIHRIMHDLDILLNGYQEKLWNATVYKRN
;
A
#
# COMPACT_ATOMS: atom_id res chain seq x y z
N MET A 1 30.14 -27.29 39.82
CA MET A 1 29.95 -27.01 38.37
C MET A 1 28.54 -26.47 38.14
N LYS A 2 28.36 -25.59 37.13
CA LYS A 2 27.10 -24.91 36.70
C LYS A 2 26.80 -23.52 37.31
N LYS A 3 27.60 -22.51 36.97
CA LYS A 3 27.17 -21.09 36.99
C LYS A 3 27.63 -20.27 35.77
N SER A 4 28.54 -20.80 34.94
CA SER A 4 29.14 -20.05 33.83
C SER A 4 28.36 -20.08 32.52
N THR A 5 27.36 -20.95 32.36
CA THR A 5 26.67 -21.15 31.06
C THR A 5 25.49 -20.20 30.84
N ILE A 6 24.92 -19.64 31.91
CA ILE A 6 23.68 -18.82 31.82
C ILE A 6 23.98 -17.38 31.39
N ILE A 7 25.15 -16.84 31.76
CA ILE A 7 25.52 -15.44 31.45
C ILE A 7 25.82 -15.26 29.95
N SER A 8 26.33 -16.29 29.29
CA SER A 8 26.71 -16.20 27.86
C SER A 8 25.51 -16.14 26.90
N CYS A 9 24.36 -16.72 27.27
CA CYS A 9 23.14 -16.64 26.46
C CYS A 9 22.46 -15.27 26.53
N ILE A 10 22.55 -14.58 27.67
CA ILE A 10 21.87 -13.28 27.86
C ILE A 10 22.55 -12.18 27.04
N ILE A 11 23.89 -12.18 26.97
CA ILE A 11 24.67 -11.21 26.19
C ILE A 11 24.43 -11.38 24.68
N PHE A 12 24.26 -12.61 24.20
CA PHE A 12 24.04 -12.87 22.77
C PHE A 12 22.64 -12.39 22.31
N VAL A 13 21.62 -12.53 23.16
CA VAL A 13 20.26 -12.04 22.86
C VAL A 13 20.20 -10.51 22.83
N THR A 14 20.97 -9.81 23.67
CA THR A 14 20.96 -8.34 23.69
C THR A 14 21.64 -7.74 22.45
N VAL A 15 22.74 -8.31 21.98
CA VAL A 15 23.45 -7.82 20.79
C VAL A 15 22.62 -7.99 19.51
N VAL A 16 21.86 -9.09 19.38
CA VAL A 16 20.97 -9.33 18.22
C VAL A 16 19.78 -8.37 18.21
N LEU A 17 19.20 -8.06 19.38
CA LEU A 17 18.08 -7.11 19.49
C LEU A 17 18.50 -5.66 19.22
N ILE A 18 19.71 -5.26 19.63
CA ILE A 18 20.21 -3.90 19.37
C ILE A 18 20.62 -3.74 17.90
N GLY A 19 21.22 -4.77 17.29
CA GLY A 19 21.58 -4.74 15.87
C GLY A 19 20.38 -4.69 14.92
N SER A 20 19.30 -5.41 15.23
CA SER A 20 18.06 -5.38 14.44
C SER A 20 17.30 -4.05 14.58
N GLY A 21 17.23 -3.47 15.78
CA GLY A 21 16.63 -2.14 15.99
C GLY A 21 17.37 -1.01 15.26
N SER A 22 18.70 -1.09 15.20
CA SER A 22 19.55 -0.08 14.52
C SER A 22 19.42 -0.15 12.99
N TYR A 23 19.30 -1.36 12.42
CA TYR A 23 19.03 -1.55 10.98
C TYR A 23 17.64 -1.03 10.58
N TYR A 24 16.65 -1.18 11.47
CA TYR A 24 15.30 -0.66 11.27
C TYR A 24 15.25 0.88 11.24
N MET A 25 16.13 1.55 12.01
CA MET A 25 16.24 3.02 12.02
C MET A 25 17.08 3.55 10.83
N MET A 26 18.12 2.85 10.39
CA MET A 26 18.95 3.31 9.25
C MET A 26 18.25 3.15 7.89
N THR A 27 17.35 2.18 7.72
CA THR A 27 16.58 2.05 6.46
C THR A 27 15.53 3.15 6.27
N LYS A 28 15.13 3.86 7.33
CA LYS A 28 14.28 5.05 7.22
C LYS A 28 15.03 6.33 6.80
N MET A 29 16.36 6.33 6.80
CA MET A 29 17.18 7.52 6.51
C MET A 29 17.90 7.51 5.16
N ASN A 30 17.58 6.59 4.25
CA ASN A 30 18.15 6.59 2.90
C ASN A 30 17.08 6.70 1.79
N ILE A 31 16.73 7.96 1.54
CA ILE A 31 16.46 8.61 0.25
C ILE A 31 15.50 7.89 -0.71
N SER A 32 14.31 8.47 -0.84
CA SER A 32 13.52 8.44 -2.08
C SER A 32 12.72 9.74 -2.13
N LYS A 33 12.77 10.43 -3.28
CA LYS A 33 12.15 11.72 -3.59
C LYS A 33 10.96 12.05 -2.68
N GLN A 34 11.20 12.78 -1.59
CA GLN A 34 10.11 13.40 -0.86
C GLN A 34 9.44 14.37 -1.83
N VAL A 35 8.12 14.29 -1.94
CA VAL A 35 7.33 15.34 -2.60
C VAL A 35 7.62 16.62 -1.81
N THR A 36 8.41 17.54 -2.38
CA THR A 36 9.05 18.64 -1.65
C THR A 36 8.08 19.75 -1.24
N SER A 37 6.82 19.63 -1.61
CA SER A 37 5.75 20.57 -1.26
C SER A 37 4.41 19.83 -1.17
N PRO A 38 3.59 20.07 -0.13
CA PRO A 38 2.24 19.53 -0.05
C PRO A 38 1.43 19.86 -1.31
N PRO A 39 0.47 18.99 -1.69
CA PRO A 39 -0.49 19.27 -2.73
C PRO A 39 -1.19 20.61 -2.54
N GLU A 40 -1.43 21.30 -3.66
CA GLU A 40 -2.58 22.20 -3.69
C GLU A 40 -3.84 21.38 -3.36
N PRO A 41 -4.73 21.91 -2.50
CA PRO A 41 -5.98 21.25 -2.18
C PRO A 41 -6.84 21.10 -3.45
N PRO A 42 -7.73 20.09 -3.48
CA PRO A 42 -8.65 19.88 -4.59
C PRO A 42 -9.49 21.15 -4.84
N LYS A 43 -9.66 21.49 -6.11
CA LYS A 43 -10.33 22.74 -6.55
C LYS A 43 -11.85 22.68 -6.45
N ASP A 44 -12.41 21.47 -6.33
CA ASP A 44 -13.84 21.22 -6.30
C ASP A 44 -14.17 19.98 -5.44
N ALA A 45 -15.45 19.85 -5.07
CA ALA A 45 -15.93 18.79 -4.19
C ALA A 45 -15.83 17.38 -4.80
N GLN A 46 -15.91 17.25 -6.13
CA GLN A 46 -15.80 15.96 -6.81
C GLN A 46 -14.36 15.46 -6.75
N THR A 47 -13.39 16.32 -7.06
CA THR A 47 -11.96 16.02 -6.93
C THR A 47 -11.61 15.66 -5.48
N ALA A 48 -12.16 16.40 -4.50
CA ALA A 48 -11.96 16.08 -3.09
C ALA A 48 -12.51 14.69 -2.70
N ALA A 49 -13.69 14.33 -3.20
CA ALA A 49 -14.28 13.01 -2.96
C ALA A 49 -13.43 11.87 -3.56
N ILE A 50 -12.88 12.09 -4.76
CA ILE A 50 -11.97 11.13 -5.40
C ILE A 50 -10.71 10.93 -4.55
N TYR A 51 -10.09 12.01 -4.10
CA TYR A 51 -8.84 11.94 -3.32
C TYR A 51 -9.06 11.26 -1.97
N GLN A 52 -10.19 11.56 -1.32
CA GLN A 52 -10.60 10.89 -0.09
C GLN A 52 -10.86 9.39 -0.33
N SER A 53 -11.51 9.02 -1.43
CA SER A 53 -11.75 7.61 -1.75
C SER A 53 -10.44 6.84 -1.99
N ILE A 54 -9.45 7.44 -2.67
CA ILE A 54 -8.12 6.84 -2.83
C ILE A 54 -7.50 6.54 -1.47
N HIS A 55 -7.55 7.50 -0.54
CA HIS A 55 -7.04 7.32 0.82
C HIS A 55 -7.76 6.18 1.57
N GLU A 56 -9.10 6.15 1.52
CA GLU A 56 -9.89 5.12 2.20
C GLU A 56 -9.61 3.70 1.66
N GLN A 57 -9.49 3.57 0.34
CA GLN A 57 -9.19 2.28 -0.28
C GLN A 57 -7.72 1.89 -0.07
N HIS A 58 -6.79 2.84 -0.02
CA HIS A 58 -5.42 2.60 0.42
C HIS A 58 -5.39 2.04 1.84
N GLU A 59 -6.09 2.66 2.80
CA GLU A 59 -6.14 2.20 4.19
C GLU A 59 -6.79 0.81 4.34
N LEU A 60 -7.80 0.51 3.52
CA LEU A 60 -8.36 -0.84 3.44
C LEU A 60 -7.30 -1.84 2.97
N LEU A 61 -6.63 -1.59 1.84
CA LEU A 61 -5.61 -2.48 1.32
C LEU A 61 -4.40 -2.61 2.26
N ASN A 62 -4.03 -1.53 2.94
CA ASN A 62 -2.98 -1.56 3.96
C ASN A 62 -3.31 -2.60 5.06
N LYS A 63 -4.56 -2.67 5.50
CA LYS A 63 -5.01 -3.70 6.46
C LYS A 63 -4.99 -5.11 5.88
N LEU A 64 -5.30 -5.27 4.59
CA LEU A 64 -5.45 -6.59 3.96
C LEU A 64 -4.13 -7.22 3.49
N VAL A 65 -3.18 -6.41 3.03
CA VAL A 65 -1.98 -6.91 2.32
C VAL A 65 -0.64 -6.40 2.86
N CYS A 66 -0.61 -5.40 3.72
CA CYS A 66 0.65 -4.87 4.27
C CYS A 66 1.30 -5.83 5.28
N TYR A 67 2.56 -5.58 5.63
CA TYR A 67 3.33 -6.38 6.59
C TYR A 67 3.30 -7.89 6.29
N ASP A 68 3.49 -8.24 5.02
CA ASP A 68 3.46 -9.62 4.52
C ASP A 68 2.11 -10.35 4.67
N GLN A 69 1.02 -9.66 5.06
CA GLN A 69 -0.30 -10.28 5.19
C GLN A 69 -0.83 -10.84 3.86
N TYR A 70 -0.37 -10.31 2.72
CA TYR A 70 -0.67 -10.88 1.40
C TYR A 70 -0.29 -12.37 1.28
N LYS A 71 0.66 -12.88 2.09
CA LYS A 71 1.04 -14.30 2.10
C LYS A 71 -0.08 -15.22 2.60
N ASN A 72 -1.05 -14.69 3.34
CA ASN A 72 -2.23 -15.42 3.82
C ASN A 72 -3.29 -15.61 2.72
N TRP A 73 -3.20 -14.88 1.62
CA TRP A 73 -4.11 -14.93 0.48
C TRP A 73 -3.71 -16.04 -0.50
N THR A 74 -3.65 -17.29 -0.02
CA THR A 74 -3.47 -18.45 -0.91
C THR A 74 -4.70 -18.68 -1.77
N PRO A 75 -4.63 -19.35 -2.93
CA PRO A 75 -5.80 -19.60 -3.78
C PRO A 75 -6.95 -20.35 -3.09
N SER A 76 -6.68 -21.10 -2.02
CA SER A 76 -7.68 -21.82 -1.24
C SER A 76 -8.13 -21.09 0.04
N SER A 77 -7.59 -19.90 0.31
CA SER A 77 -7.90 -19.13 1.52
C SER A 77 -9.35 -18.65 1.54
N SER A 78 -9.98 -18.64 2.72
CA SER A 78 -11.33 -18.09 2.92
C SER A 78 -11.37 -16.57 2.76
N LEU A 79 -10.21 -15.88 2.88
CA LEU A 79 -10.06 -14.44 2.71
C LEU A 79 -10.63 -13.93 1.39
N TRP A 80 -10.54 -14.72 0.31
CA TRP A 80 -11.13 -14.36 -1.00
C TRP A 80 -12.64 -14.20 -0.92
N THR A 81 -13.32 -15.07 -0.16
CA THR A 81 -14.77 -14.99 0.02
C THR A 81 -15.13 -13.95 1.08
N GLU A 82 -14.39 -13.89 2.19
CA GLU A 82 -14.62 -12.94 3.28
C GLU A 82 -14.52 -11.48 2.82
N HIS A 83 -13.64 -11.19 1.87
CA HIS A 83 -13.39 -9.83 1.37
C HIS A 83 -13.87 -9.58 -0.07
N ASP A 84 -14.58 -10.51 -0.72
CA ASP A 84 -15.07 -10.32 -2.10
C ASP A 84 -15.91 -9.04 -2.25
N ALA A 85 -16.78 -8.76 -1.27
CA ALA A 85 -17.60 -7.55 -1.27
C ALA A 85 -16.77 -6.26 -1.20
N ALA A 86 -15.72 -6.24 -0.36
CA ALA A 86 -14.83 -5.10 -0.24
C ALA A 86 -14.01 -4.88 -1.51
N LEU A 87 -13.54 -5.97 -2.14
CA LEU A 87 -12.81 -5.88 -3.41
C LEU A 87 -13.75 -5.47 -4.56
N LYS A 88 -15.00 -5.93 -4.60
CA LYS A 88 -16.02 -5.43 -5.54
C LYS A 88 -16.25 -3.92 -5.39
N GLN A 89 -16.33 -3.45 -4.15
CA GLN A 89 -16.54 -2.03 -3.89
C GLN A 89 -15.39 -1.17 -4.45
N ILE A 90 -14.13 -1.62 -4.31
CA ILE A 90 -12.99 -0.95 -4.96
C ILE A 90 -13.19 -0.86 -6.48
N GLU A 91 -13.53 -1.99 -7.11
CA GLU A 91 -13.76 -2.07 -8.56
C GLU A 91 -14.85 -1.09 -9.01
N GLU A 92 -16.01 -1.11 -8.34
CA GLU A 92 -17.17 -0.28 -8.66
C GLU A 92 -16.90 1.22 -8.47
N GLN A 93 -16.25 1.60 -7.37
CA GLN A 93 -15.90 2.99 -7.09
C GLN A 93 -14.95 3.56 -8.14
N PHE A 94 -13.86 2.86 -8.45
CA PHE A 94 -12.90 3.34 -9.44
C PHE A 94 -13.47 3.31 -10.86
N LEU A 95 -14.35 2.35 -11.17
CA LEU A 95 -15.10 2.36 -12.43
C LEU A 95 -15.98 3.61 -12.54
N GLN A 96 -16.68 3.99 -11.46
CA GLN A 96 -17.51 5.19 -11.42
C GLN A 96 -16.69 6.49 -11.56
N TYR A 97 -15.49 6.56 -10.98
CA TYR A 97 -14.64 7.77 -11.06
C TYR A 97 -13.83 7.89 -12.35
N THR A 98 -13.60 6.78 -13.07
CA THR A 98 -12.78 6.76 -14.29
C THR A 98 -13.19 7.82 -15.34
N PRO A 99 -14.48 8.11 -15.60
CA PRO A 99 -14.89 9.14 -16.55
C PRO A 99 -14.62 10.58 -16.09
N ALA A 100 -14.40 10.80 -14.79
CA ALA A 100 -14.20 12.13 -14.20
C ALA A 100 -12.72 12.55 -14.13
N VAL A 101 -11.80 11.69 -14.56
CA VAL A 101 -10.36 11.93 -14.59
C VAL A 101 -9.81 11.66 -15.98
N GLU A 102 -8.66 12.24 -16.31
CA GLU A 102 -8.04 12.14 -17.63
C GLU A 102 -6.58 11.71 -17.56
N GLY A 103 -6.03 11.31 -18.71
CA GLY A 103 -4.62 11.03 -18.88
C GLY A 103 -4.08 9.92 -17.99
N ALA A 104 -2.94 10.16 -17.34
CA ALA A 104 -2.25 9.16 -16.53
C ALA A 104 -3.05 8.72 -15.29
N LEU A 105 -3.81 9.64 -14.67
CA LEU A 105 -4.67 9.30 -13.53
C LEU A 105 -5.81 8.37 -13.95
N GLN A 106 -6.44 8.65 -15.10
CA GLN A 106 -7.45 7.76 -15.67
C GLN A 106 -6.90 6.37 -15.97
N LYS A 107 -5.66 6.30 -16.49
CA LYS A 107 -5.00 5.03 -16.76
C LYS A 107 -4.77 4.22 -15.48
N ASP A 108 -4.35 4.86 -14.39
CA ASP A 108 -4.21 4.18 -13.11
C ASP A 108 -5.56 3.68 -12.57
N PHE A 109 -6.66 4.44 -12.75
CA PHE A 109 -7.99 3.98 -12.32
C PHE A 109 -8.44 2.76 -13.12
N GLN A 110 -8.22 2.76 -14.44
CA GLN A 110 -8.47 1.59 -15.29
C GLN A 110 -7.63 0.38 -14.88
N ASN A 111 -6.36 0.59 -14.52
CA ASN A 111 -5.48 -0.47 -14.02
C ASN A 111 -6.00 -1.02 -12.69
N ILE A 112 -6.43 -0.17 -11.75
CA ILE A 112 -7.03 -0.59 -10.47
C ILE A 112 -8.26 -1.45 -10.70
N VAL A 113 -9.19 -1.03 -11.58
CA VAL A 113 -10.40 -1.82 -11.93
C VAL A 113 -9.99 -3.18 -12.50
N SER A 114 -9.12 -3.18 -13.51
CA SER A 114 -8.67 -4.42 -14.17
C SER A 114 -7.95 -5.37 -13.20
N TYR A 115 -7.06 -4.85 -12.37
CA TYR A 115 -6.28 -5.64 -11.41
C TYR A 115 -7.15 -6.14 -10.27
N THR A 116 -8.13 -5.37 -9.80
CA THR A 116 -9.06 -5.81 -8.77
C THR A 116 -9.88 -6.99 -9.25
N LYS A 117 -10.41 -6.90 -10.47
CA LYS A 117 -11.11 -8.00 -11.12
C LYS A 117 -10.22 -9.23 -11.26
N GLN A 118 -9.01 -9.05 -11.80
CA GLN A 118 -8.04 -10.13 -11.96
C GLN A 118 -7.70 -10.81 -10.61
N ALA A 119 -7.40 -10.02 -9.59
CA ALA A 119 -7.06 -10.53 -8.27
C ALA A 119 -8.18 -11.41 -7.70
N ARG A 120 -9.44 -11.00 -7.87
CA ARG A 120 -10.62 -11.74 -7.41
C ARG A 120 -10.88 -13.01 -8.21
N GLU A 121 -10.86 -12.92 -9.53
CA GLU A 121 -11.17 -14.05 -10.44
C GLU A 121 -10.06 -15.10 -10.44
N GLU A 122 -8.80 -14.67 -10.46
CA GLU A 122 -7.63 -15.55 -10.50
C GLU A 122 -7.07 -15.88 -9.11
N ARG A 123 -7.64 -15.30 -8.05
CA ARG A 123 -7.17 -15.44 -6.65
C ARG A 123 -5.68 -15.17 -6.49
N ARG A 124 -5.24 -14.05 -7.06
CA ARG A 124 -3.82 -13.68 -7.17
C ARG A 124 -3.44 -12.59 -6.17
N ALA A 125 -2.88 -13.00 -5.03
CA ALA A 125 -2.46 -12.09 -3.97
C ALA A 125 -1.43 -11.03 -4.43
N THR A 126 -0.53 -11.39 -5.36
CA THR A 126 0.46 -10.44 -5.90
C THR A 126 -0.20 -9.27 -6.63
N THR A 127 -1.35 -9.50 -7.26
CA THR A 127 -2.14 -8.44 -7.90
C THR A 127 -2.77 -7.51 -6.87
N LEU A 128 -3.18 -8.01 -5.69
CA LEU A 128 -3.61 -7.12 -4.58
C LEU A 128 -2.47 -6.22 -4.10
N VAL A 129 -1.24 -6.74 -4.06
CA VAL A 129 -0.07 -5.93 -3.73
C VAL A 129 0.16 -4.86 -4.80
N GLU A 130 0.02 -5.18 -6.09
CA GLU A 130 0.14 -4.20 -7.19
C GLU A 130 -0.88 -3.08 -7.07
N ILE A 131 -2.15 -3.39 -6.77
CA ILE A 131 -3.20 -2.39 -6.54
C ILE A 131 -2.84 -1.50 -5.36
N HIS A 132 -2.44 -2.11 -4.24
CA HIS A 132 -2.00 -1.37 -3.04
C HIS A 132 -0.87 -0.41 -3.38
N ARG A 133 0.09 -0.81 -4.22
CA ARG A 133 1.19 0.04 -4.65
C ARG A 133 0.75 1.27 -5.42
N ILE A 134 -0.20 1.09 -6.35
CA ILE A 134 -0.74 2.19 -7.15
C ILE A 134 -1.50 3.15 -6.22
N MET A 135 -2.37 2.64 -5.35
CA MET A 135 -3.13 3.47 -4.41
C MET A 135 -2.22 4.23 -3.44
N HIS A 136 -1.20 3.59 -2.90
CA HIS A 136 -0.20 4.21 -2.03
C HIS A 136 0.48 5.40 -2.72
N ASP A 137 0.96 5.21 -3.96
CA ASP A 137 1.62 6.30 -4.68
C ASP A 137 0.64 7.43 -5.03
N LEU A 138 -0.60 7.11 -5.42
CA LEU A 138 -1.64 8.10 -5.68
C LEU A 138 -2.00 8.87 -4.41
N ASP A 139 -2.11 8.20 -3.27
CA ASP A 139 -2.41 8.83 -1.98
C ASP A 139 -1.30 9.83 -1.60
N ILE A 140 -0.03 9.46 -1.76
CA ILE A 140 1.10 10.39 -1.59
C ILE A 140 1.00 11.58 -2.55
N LEU A 141 0.82 11.32 -3.85
CA LEU A 141 0.88 12.36 -4.87
C LEU A 141 -0.29 13.33 -4.81
N LEU A 142 -1.47 12.87 -4.40
CA LEU A 142 -2.71 13.66 -4.40
C LEU A 142 -3.05 14.24 -3.02
N ASN A 143 -2.79 13.51 -1.93
CA ASN A 143 -3.09 13.93 -0.55
C ASN A 143 -1.86 14.43 0.24
N GLY A 144 -0.64 14.21 -0.27
CA GLY A 144 0.54 14.94 0.23
C GLY A 144 1.28 14.33 1.38
N TYR A 145 1.11 13.03 1.59
CA TYR A 145 1.86 12.29 2.59
C TYR A 145 3.36 12.30 2.29
N GLN A 146 4.18 12.45 3.33
CA GLN A 146 5.64 12.44 3.22
C GLN A 146 6.20 11.03 3.32
N GLU A 147 5.84 10.19 2.34
CA GLU A 147 6.25 8.79 2.29
C GLU A 147 6.98 8.45 0.98
N LYS A 148 7.60 7.27 0.94
CA LYS A 148 8.43 6.83 -0.19
C LYS A 148 7.56 6.30 -1.33
N LEU A 149 7.62 6.94 -2.49
CA LEU A 149 7.01 6.39 -3.71
C LEU A 149 7.60 5.05 -4.10
N TRP A 150 6.74 4.12 -4.51
CA TRP A 150 7.10 2.83 -5.08
C TRP A 150 7.24 2.88 -6.61
N ASN A 151 6.79 3.97 -7.24
CA ASN A 151 6.77 4.18 -8.70
C ASN A 151 5.89 3.17 -9.44
N ALA A 152 4.80 2.74 -8.80
CA ALA A 152 3.80 1.85 -9.40
C ALA A 152 2.76 2.62 -10.21
N THR A 153 2.41 3.84 -9.79
CA THR A 153 1.52 4.74 -10.53
C THR A 153 2.19 5.29 -11.79
N VAL A 154 1.42 5.36 -12.88
CA VAL A 154 1.85 6.08 -14.09
C VAL A 154 1.58 7.59 -13.98
N TYR A 155 0.68 8.00 -13.10
CA TYR A 155 0.48 9.41 -12.77
C TYR A 155 1.76 10.02 -12.18
N LYS A 156 2.10 11.21 -12.68
CA LYS A 156 3.17 12.05 -12.15
C LYS A 156 2.57 13.42 -11.92
N ARG A 157 2.85 13.98 -10.75
CA ARG A 157 2.52 15.36 -10.45
C ARG A 157 3.53 16.24 -11.19
N ASN A 158 3.02 17.10 -12.08
CA ASN A 158 3.81 18.13 -12.77
C ASN A 158 4.05 19.34 -11.87
#